data_AF-A0AAE5VSF9-F1
#
_entry.id   AF-A0AAE5VSF9-F1
#
_cell.length_a   1.000
_cell.length_b   1.000
_cell.length_c   1.000
_cell.angle_alpha   90.00
_cell.angle_beta   90.00
_cell.angle_gamma   90.00
#
_symmetry.space_group_name_H-M   'P 1'
#
loop_
_entity.id
_entity.type
_entity.pdbx_description
1 polymer ?
#
loop_
_entity_poly.entity_id
_entity_poly.type
_entity_poly.pdbx_seq_one_letter_code
_entity_poly.pdbx_strand_id
1 'polypeptide(L)'
;MPAPVLKPLLLNPYSLILALWLGLVLVSSFYPAGYLVFGVIILTAVMPFLLAFVWLARSNVGALGVRLLEEWTWRVLLAIVLFFYAIFAKQWAAVTINHIFHVDPSYLGITSLVVAAFYLPLQVLYNTTVILPLWIISLVIGVLLTCAVVGQLFARTKFHKVLILAAAAFAFVYATNFFFAMIVNIVRNRDIVITQVALWADFNSDHLCTDAWASASDSVLFLGSDWVLAHYPHAAPGERLKPVHCNFSRSL
;
A
#
# COMPACT_ATOMS: atom_id res chain seq x y z
N MET A 1 31.76 -3.53 25.50
CA MET A 1 30.95 -4.67 25.00
C MET A 1 29.48 -4.38 25.24
N PRO A 2 28.68 -3.91 24.25
CA PRO A 2 27.28 -3.59 24.48
C PRO A 2 26.39 -4.77 24.05
N ALA A 3 26.03 -5.63 25.00
CA ALA A 3 25.01 -6.66 24.85
C ALA A 3 23.76 -6.55 25.77
N PRO A 4 23.43 -5.43 26.46
CA PRO A 4 22.19 -5.36 27.23
C PRO A 4 20.97 -4.83 26.43
N VAL A 5 21.16 -4.22 25.24
CA VAL A 5 20.07 -3.55 24.51
C VAL A 5 19.39 -4.45 23.46
N LEU A 6 20.07 -5.49 22.97
CA LEU A 6 19.55 -6.32 21.87
C LEU A 6 18.45 -7.30 22.29
N LYS A 7 18.53 -7.85 23.51
CA LYS A 7 17.53 -8.79 24.05
C LYS A 7 16.12 -8.19 24.17
N PRO A 8 15.90 -6.98 24.73
CA PRO A 8 14.56 -6.40 24.78
C PRO A 8 14.02 -5.99 23.40
N LEU A 9 14.89 -5.80 22.40
CA LEU A 9 14.50 -5.44 21.04
C LEU A 9 13.97 -6.65 20.24
N LEU A 10 14.49 -7.86 20.46
CA LEU A 10 14.00 -9.07 19.78
C LEU A 10 12.72 -9.66 20.40
N LEU A 11 12.44 -9.37 21.67
CA LEU A 11 11.24 -9.81 22.39
C LEU A 11 10.02 -8.91 22.15
N ASN A 12 10.22 -7.74 21.55
CA ASN A 12 9.13 -6.81 21.27
C ASN A 12 8.53 -7.09 19.86
N PRO A 13 7.23 -7.42 19.75
CA PRO A 13 6.62 -7.79 18.47
C PRO A 13 6.72 -6.68 17.42
N TYR A 14 6.75 -5.39 17.81
CA TYR A 14 6.89 -4.29 16.86
C TYR A 14 8.24 -4.31 16.14
N SER A 15 9.33 -4.51 16.86
CA SER A 15 10.68 -4.54 16.30
C SER A 15 10.94 -5.82 15.53
N LEU A 16 10.31 -6.95 15.89
CA LEU A 16 10.33 -8.16 15.08
C LEU A 16 9.62 -7.95 13.73
N ILE A 17 8.40 -7.39 13.75
CA ILE A 17 7.63 -7.07 12.54
C ILE A 17 8.41 -6.08 11.67
N LEU A 18 8.99 -5.03 12.28
CA LEU A 18 9.81 -4.04 11.57
C LEU A 18 11.09 -4.65 10.97
N ALA A 19 11.76 -5.55 11.70
CA ALA A 19 12.96 -6.23 11.22
C ALA A 19 12.66 -7.22 10.08
N LEU A 20 11.56 -7.97 10.18
CA LEU A 20 11.07 -8.84 9.10
C LEU A 20 10.75 -8.03 7.85
N TRP A 21 10.04 -6.91 8.02
CA TRP A 21 9.72 -6.01 6.91
C TRP A 21 10.98 -5.43 6.26
N LEU A 22 11.92 -4.88 7.06
CA LEU A 22 13.20 -4.37 6.56
C LEU A 22 14.00 -5.46 5.83
N GLY A 23 14.03 -6.68 6.38
CA GLY A 23 14.69 -7.83 5.75
C GLY A 23 14.07 -8.17 4.39
N LEU A 24 12.73 -8.17 4.30
CA LEU A 24 12.01 -8.44 3.05
C LEU A 24 12.25 -7.36 2.00
N VAL A 25 12.23 -6.08 2.39
CA VAL A 25 12.59 -4.95 1.52
C VAL A 25 14.02 -5.13 0.99
N LEU A 26 14.96 -5.47 1.87
CA LEU A 26 16.36 -5.69 1.49
C LEU A 26 16.49 -6.83 0.47
N VAL A 27 15.88 -7.98 0.75
CA VAL A 27 15.89 -9.15 -0.14
C VAL A 27 15.28 -8.82 -1.51
N SER A 28 14.13 -8.14 -1.54
CA SER A 28 13.48 -7.73 -2.81
C SER A 28 14.33 -6.76 -3.63
N SER A 29 15.19 -5.97 -2.97
CA SER A 29 16.10 -5.03 -3.64
C SER A 29 17.25 -5.74 -4.34
N PHE A 30 17.69 -6.90 -3.82
CA PHE A 30 18.73 -7.72 -4.45
C PHE A 30 18.19 -8.77 -5.41
N TYR A 31 16.95 -9.23 -5.22
CA TYR A 31 16.28 -10.24 -6.05
C TYR A 31 14.89 -9.73 -6.48
N PRO A 32 14.80 -8.95 -7.57
CA PRO A 32 13.56 -8.33 -8.03
C PRO A 32 12.66 -9.32 -8.77
N ALA A 33 12.31 -10.44 -8.14
CA ALA A 33 11.27 -11.32 -8.65
C ALA A 33 9.90 -10.67 -8.45
N GLY A 34 9.04 -10.68 -9.48
CA GLY A 34 7.76 -9.95 -9.47
C GLY A 34 6.88 -10.25 -8.26
N TYR A 35 6.79 -11.52 -7.85
CA TYR A 35 6.02 -11.93 -6.67
C TYR A 35 6.61 -11.42 -5.33
N LEU A 36 7.94 -11.30 -5.22
CA LEU A 36 8.63 -10.80 -4.04
C LEU A 36 8.42 -9.30 -3.89
N VAL A 37 8.59 -8.55 -4.99
CA VAL A 37 8.34 -7.10 -5.03
C VAL A 37 6.87 -6.82 -4.69
N PHE A 38 5.94 -7.59 -5.25
CA PHE A 38 4.52 -7.46 -4.95
C PHE A 38 4.21 -7.74 -3.48
N GLY A 39 4.75 -8.82 -2.92
CA GLY A 39 4.60 -9.15 -1.50
C GLY A 39 5.14 -8.05 -0.58
N VAL A 40 6.27 -7.43 -0.93
CA VAL A 40 6.83 -6.29 -0.21
C VAL A 40 5.93 -5.06 -0.32
N ILE A 41 5.36 -4.77 -1.49
CA ILE A 41 4.43 -3.64 -1.67
C ILE A 41 3.19 -3.84 -0.80
N ILE A 42 2.57 -5.03 -0.81
CA ILE A 42 1.42 -5.34 0.06
C ILE A 42 1.83 -5.18 1.52
N LEU A 43 2.92 -5.83 1.93
CA LEU A 43 3.36 -5.80 3.33
C LEU A 43 3.64 -4.35 3.77
N THR A 44 4.30 -3.55 2.94
CA THR A 44 4.60 -2.13 3.20
C THR A 44 3.33 -1.30 3.27
N ALA A 45 2.35 -1.54 2.39
CA ALA A 45 1.08 -0.83 2.40
C ALA A 45 0.23 -1.20 3.63
N VAL A 46 0.31 -2.44 4.11
CA VAL A 46 -0.44 -2.94 5.27
C VAL A 46 0.31 -2.69 6.59
N MET A 47 1.63 -2.42 6.54
CA MET A 47 2.49 -2.21 7.71
C MET A 47 2.00 -1.14 8.70
N PRO A 48 1.59 0.06 8.25
CA PRO A 48 1.07 1.09 9.16
C PRO A 48 -0.17 0.59 9.92
N PHE A 49 -0.99 -0.25 9.28
CA PHE A 49 -2.18 -0.84 9.88
C PHE A 49 -1.82 -1.94 10.87
N LEU A 50 -0.88 -2.84 10.55
CA LEU A 50 -0.41 -3.85 11.50
C LEU A 50 0.16 -3.20 12.75
N LEU A 51 0.99 -2.16 12.60
CA LEU A 51 1.53 -1.41 13.73
C LEU A 51 0.43 -0.70 14.51
N ALA A 52 -0.56 -0.10 13.84
CA ALA A 52 -1.72 0.51 14.48
C ALA A 52 -2.58 -0.51 15.23
N PHE A 53 -2.78 -1.72 14.69
CA PHE A 53 -3.53 -2.81 15.33
C PHE A 53 -2.82 -3.32 16.58
N VAL A 54 -1.51 -3.58 16.50
CA VAL A 54 -0.74 -4.01 17.68
C VAL A 54 -0.73 -2.89 18.74
N TRP A 55 -0.64 -1.63 18.32
CA TRP A 55 -0.74 -0.47 19.20
C TRP A 55 -2.11 -0.39 19.87
N LEU A 56 -3.20 -0.46 19.09
CA LEU A 56 -4.56 -0.48 19.59
C LEU A 56 -4.72 -1.58 20.62
N ALA A 57 -4.34 -2.83 20.30
CA ALA A 57 -4.46 -3.99 21.18
C ALA A 57 -3.78 -3.84 22.55
N ARG A 58 -2.72 -3.02 22.66
CA ARG A 58 -1.99 -2.78 23.91
C ARG A 58 -2.26 -1.41 24.55
N SER A 59 -2.96 -0.53 23.85
CA SER A 59 -3.23 0.84 24.30
C SER A 59 -4.48 0.90 25.17
N ASN A 60 -4.55 1.92 26.03
CA ASN A 60 -5.77 2.25 26.77
C ASN A 60 -6.97 2.53 25.83
N VAL A 61 -6.69 3.01 24.61
CA VAL A 61 -7.71 3.26 23.58
C VAL A 61 -8.33 1.95 23.08
N GLY A 62 -7.52 0.93 22.82
CA GLY A 62 -8.06 -0.38 22.41
C GLY A 62 -8.72 -1.12 23.57
N ALA A 63 -8.21 -1.01 24.79
CA ALA A 63 -8.88 -1.54 25.98
C ALA A 63 -10.27 -0.90 26.17
N LEU A 64 -10.38 0.41 25.96
CA LEU A 64 -11.66 1.12 25.93
C LEU A 64 -12.57 0.61 24.79
N GLY A 65 -12.01 0.41 23.59
CA GLY A 65 -12.73 -0.13 22.45
C GLY A 65 -13.31 -1.52 22.70
N VAL A 66 -12.54 -2.43 23.32
CA VAL A 66 -13.00 -3.76 23.72
C VAL A 66 -14.15 -3.66 24.72
N ARG A 67 -14.02 -2.77 25.73
CA ARG A 67 -15.06 -2.53 26.72
C ARG A 67 -16.34 -1.96 26.10
N LEU A 68 -16.23 -1.03 25.16
CA LEU A 68 -17.39 -0.51 24.43
C LEU A 68 -18.07 -1.62 23.61
N LEU A 69 -17.27 -2.48 22.96
CA LEU A 69 -17.78 -3.63 22.21
C LEU A 69 -18.38 -4.73 23.10
N GLU A 70 -18.29 -4.67 24.43
CA GLU A 70 -19.09 -5.56 25.30
C GLU A 70 -20.58 -5.25 25.19
N GLU A 71 -20.93 -3.98 24.96
CA GLU A 71 -22.32 -3.58 24.74
C GLU A 71 -22.75 -3.89 23.30
N TRP A 72 -23.94 -4.49 23.16
CA TRP A 72 -24.46 -4.93 21.86
C TRP A 72 -24.61 -3.77 20.87
N THR A 73 -24.94 -2.56 21.35
CA THR A 73 -25.14 -1.35 20.53
C THR A 73 -23.89 -1.03 19.71
N TRP A 74 -22.71 -1.11 20.33
CA TRP A 74 -21.44 -0.83 19.65
C TRP A 74 -21.06 -1.91 18.65
N ARG A 75 -21.42 -3.18 18.90
CA ARG A 75 -21.25 -4.26 17.92
C ARG A 75 -22.10 -4.06 16.68
N VAL A 76 -23.37 -3.68 16.87
CA VAL A 76 -24.28 -3.38 15.76
C VAL A 76 -23.80 -2.16 14.98
N LEU A 77 -23.37 -1.10 15.66
CA LEU A 77 -22.82 0.08 15.01
C LEU A 77 -21.54 -0.24 14.22
N LEU A 78 -20.64 -1.06 14.76
CA LEU A 78 -19.47 -1.53 14.02
C LEU A 78 -19.86 -2.34 12.79
N ALA A 79 -20.82 -3.26 12.90
CA ALA A 79 -21.30 -4.05 11.78
C ALA A 79 -21.89 -3.16 10.66
N ILE A 80 -22.65 -2.13 11.03
CA ILE A 80 -23.17 -1.13 10.09
C ILE A 80 -22.03 -0.39 9.39
N VAL A 81 -21.02 0.07 10.14
CA VAL A 81 -19.85 0.76 9.59
C VAL A 81 -19.08 -0.15 8.62
N LEU A 82 -18.85 -1.42 8.99
CA LEU A 82 -18.18 -2.40 8.12
C LEU A 82 -18.99 -2.72 6.87
N PHE A 83 -20.31 -2.77 6.97
CA PHE A 83 -21.20 -2.96 5.83
C PHE A 83 -21.11 -1.81 4.83
N PHE A 84 -21.23 -0.56 5.30
CA PHE A 84 -21.05 0.62 4.45
C PHE A 84 -19.64 0.68 3.86
N TYR A 85 -18.62 0.39 4.67
CA TYR A 85 -17.24 0.29 4.19
C TYR A 85 -17.11 -0.70 3.04
N ALA A 86 -17.67 -1.90 3.15
CA ALA A 86 -17.60 -2.91 2.09
C ALA A 86 -18.28 -2.45 0.80
N ILE A 87 -19.42 -1.76 0.89
CA ILE A 87 -20.12 -1.19 -0.28
C ILE A 87 -19.25 -0.14 -0.97
N PHE A 88 -18.75 0.84 -0.21
CA PHE A 88 -17.93 1.92 -0.77
C PHE A 88 -16.60 1.40 -1.33
N ALA A 89 -15.98 0.44 -0.64
CA ALA A 89 -14.75 -0.20 -1.09
C ALA A 89 -14.95 -0.93 -2.43
N LYS A 90 -16.03 -1.70 -2.56
CA LYS A 90 -16.37 -2.42 -3.81
C LYS A 90 -16.69 -1.45 -4.95
N GLN A 91 -17.47 -0.40 -4.68
CA GLN A 91 -17.78 0.62 -5.67
C GLN A 91 -16.52 1.34 -6.16
N TRP A 92 -15.64 1.74 -5.23
CA TRP A 92 -14.39 2.40 -5.56
C TRP A 92 -13.44 1.51 -6.37
N ALA A 93 -13.34 0.23 -6.00
CA ALA A 93 -12.55 -0.74 -6.76
C ALA A 93 -13.08 -0.89 -8.19
N ALA A 94 -14.40 -1.01 -8.35
CA ALA A 94 -15.04 -1.10 -9.66
C ALA A 94 -14.76 0.14 -10.54
N VAL A 95 -14.89 1.35 -9.98
CA VAL A 95 -14.60 2.59 -10.71
C VAL A 95 -13.11 2.67 -11.09
N THR A 96 -12.21 2.31 -10.17
CA THR A 96 -10.76 2.36 -10.41
C THR A 96 -10.35 1.38 -11.50
N ILE A 97 -10.88 0.16 -11.47
CA ILE A 97 -10.61 -0.87 -12.49
C ILE A 97 -11.16 -0.43 -13.85
N ASN A 98 -12.40 0.06 -13.91
CA ASN A 98 -12.98 0.55 -15.16
C ASN A 98 -12.16 1.72 -15.75
N HIS A 99 -11.65 2.63 -14.91
CA HIS A 99 -10.79 3.72 -15.34
C HIS A 99 -9.46 3.22 -15.96
N ILE A 100 -8.87 2.15 -15.42
CA ILE A 100 -7.56 1.64 -15.87
C ILE A 100 -7.69 0.76 -17.12
N PHE A 101 -8.67 -0.16 -17.14
CA PHE A 101 -8.77 -1.19 -18.18
C PHE A 101 -9.88 -0.93 -19.20
N HIS A 102 -10.79 0.01 -18.93
CA HIS A 102 -11.96 0.31 -19.77
C HIS A 102 -12.86 -0.90 -20.06
N VAL A 103 -12.88 -1.88 -19.14
CA VAL A 103 -13.73 -3.07 -19.20
C VAL A 103 -14.62 -3.16 -17.95
N ASP A 104 -15.62 -4.04 -17.99
CA ASP A 104 -16.43 -4.33 -16.82
C ASP A 104 -15.55 -4.94 -15.71
N PRO A 105 -15.54 -4.38 -14.49
CA PRO A 105 -14.75 -4.90 -13.38
C PRO A 105 -15.08 -6.33 -12.96
N SER A 106 -16.24 -6.86 -13.36
CA SER A 106 -16.64 -8.24 -13.10
C SER A 106 -15.73 -9.28 -13.77
N TYR A 107 -15.01 -8.91 -14.85
CA TYR A 107 -14.01 -9.78 -15.47
C TYR A 107 -12.71 -9.88 -14.63
N LEU A 108 -12.48 -8.95 -13.72
CA LEU A 108 -11.28 -8.85 -12.88
C LEU A 108 -11.60 -9.19 -11.42
N GLY A 109 -12.05 -10.42 -11.19
CA GLY A 109 -12.59 -10.87 -9.90
C GLY A 109 -11.58 -10.78 -8.75
N ILE A 110 -10.35 -11.29 -8.96
CA ILE A 110 -9.33 -11.29 -7.91
C ILE A 110 -8.79 -9.87 -7.72
N THR A 111 -8.49 -9.16 -8.81
CA THR A 111 -8.02 -7.77 -8.74
C THR A 111 -9.04 -6.86 -8.04
N SER A 112 -10.34 -7.01 -8.32
CA SER A 112 -11.40 -6.24 -7.65
C SER A 112 -11.40 -6.43 -6.14
N LEU A 113 -11.20 -7.65 -5.67
CA LEU A 113 -11.11 -7.94 -4.23
C LEU A 113 -9.85 -7.34 -3.60
N VAL A 114 -8.70 -7.49 -4.27
CA VAL A 114 -7.42 -6.93 -3.81
C VAL A 114 -7.49 -5.40 -3.76
N VAL A 115 -7.98 -4.76 -4.82
CA VAL A 115 -8.13 -3.30 -4.89
C VAL A 115 -9.10 -2.83 -3.82
N ALA A 116 -10.24 -3.48 -3.62
CA ALA A 116 -11.20 -3.10 -2.59
C ALA A 116 -10.59 -3.06 -1.17
N ALA A 117 -9.69 -4.00 -0.84
CA ALA A 117 -8.98 -4.00 0.44
C ALA A 117 -8.12 -2.73 0.64
N PHE A 118 -7.65 -2.12 -0.45
CA PHE A 118 -6.86 -0.89 -0.42
C PHE A 118 -7.70 0.40 -0.41
N TYR A 119 -9.04 0.32 -0.37
CA TYR A 119 -9.90 1.50 -0.29
C TYR A 119 -9.56 2.41 0.89
N LEU A 120 -9.40 1.84 2.10
CA LEU A 120 -9.09 2.62 3.30
C LEU A 120 -7.73 3.34 3.19
N PRO A 121 -6.61 2.65 2.91
CA PRO A 121 -5.32 3.34 2.74
C PRO A 121 -5.35 4.34 1.60
N LEU A 122 -5.75 3.93 0.39
CA LEU A 122 -5.51 4.73 -0.81
C LEU A 122 -6.52 5.86 -1.00
N GLN A 123 -7.79 5.63 -0.70
CA GLN A 123 -8.86 6.60 -0.97
C GLN A 123 -9.19 7.47 0.23
N VAL A 124 -9.13 6.92 1.44
CA VAL A 124 -9.54 7.63 2.67
C VAL A 124 -8.34 8.26 3.34
N LEU A 125 -7.34 7.44 3.73
CA LEU A 125 -6.20 7.92 4.53
C LEU A 125 -5.17 8.66 3.69
N TYR A 126 -4.90 8.18 2.47
CA TYR A 126 -3.94 8.78 1.56
C TYR A 126 -4.58 9.78 0.59
N ASN A 127 -5.80 10.21 0.89
CA ASN A 127 -6.42 11.31 0.16
C ASN A 127 -5.59 12.58 0.34
N THR A 128 -5.37 13.34 -0.72
CA THR A 128 -4.66 14.62 -0.66
C THR A 128 -5.29 15.59 0.34
N THR A 129 -6.61 15.54 0.53
CA THR A 129 -7.32 16.36 1.52
C THR A 129 -6.94 16.04 2.97
N VAL A 130 -6.50 14.80 3.26
CA VAL A 130 -6.11 14.34 4.60
C VAL A 130 -4.59 14.42 4.79
N ILE A 131 -3.82 13.98 3.79
CA ILE A 131 -2.35 13.99 3.84
C ILE A 131 -1.82 15.42 3.94
N LEU A 132 -2.33 16.35 3.14
CA LEU A 132 -1.73 17.68 3.00
C LEU A 132 -1.74 18.45 4.33
N PRO A 133 -2.85 18.53 5.09
CA PRO A 133 -2.83 19.11 6.43
C PRO A 133 -1.86 18.42 7.38
N LEU A 134 -1.79 17.09 7.38
CA LEU A 134 -0.87 16.33 8.24
C LEU A 134 0.60 16.63 7.91
N TRP A 135 0.93 16.78 6.62
CA TRP A 135 2.26 17.16 6.18
C TRP A 135 2.60 18.58 6.61
N ILE A 136 1.67 19.53 6.48
CA ILE A 136 1.86 20.92 6.94
C ILE A 136 2.11 20.95 8.46
N ILE A 137 1.32 20.21 9.26
CA ILE A 137 1.53 20.11 10.71
C ILE A 137 2.92 19.54 11.01
N SER A 138 3.32 18.48 10.31
CA SER A 138 4.65 17.89 10.44
C SER A 138 5.77 18.88 10.14
N LEU A 139 5.62 19.71 9.11
CA LEU A 139 6.58 20.77 8.77
C LEU A 139 6.67 21.81 9.88
N VAL A 140 5.53 22.27 10.42
CA VAL A 140 5.51 23.23 11.54
C VAL A 140 6.22 22.67 12.76
N ILE A 141 5.96 21.41 13.13
CA ILE A 141 6.66 20.73 14.23
C ILE A 141 8.17 20.64 13.94
N GLY A 142 8.56 20.29 12.71
CA GLY A 142 9.96 20.25 12.31
C GLY A 142 10.67 21.60 12.44
N VAL A 143 10.01 22.68 12.05
CA VAL A 143 10.53 24.05 12.22
C VAL A 143 10.67 24.39 13.70
N LEU A 144 9.65 24.11 14.53
CA LEU A 144 9.70 24.36 15.98
C LEU A 144 10.84 23.59 16.65
N LEU A 145 11.05 22.32 16.28
CA LEU A 145 12.16 21.51 16.76
C LEU A 145 13.51 22.09 16.35
N THR A 146 13.63 22.56 15.12
CA THR A 146 14.85 23.20 14.62
C THR A 146 15.14 24.49 15.39
N CYS A 147 14.13 25.34 15.60
CA CYS A 147 14.24 26.53 16.43
C CYS A 147 14.64 26.20 17.87
N ALA A 148 14.11 25.11 18.44
CA ALA A 148 14.48 24.66 19.78
C ALA A 148 15.96 24.21 19.85
N VAL A 149 16.46 23.51 18.83
CA VAL A 149 17.89 23.14 18.72
C VAL A 149 18.76 24.40 18.67
N VAL A 150 18.40 25.37 17.82
CA VAL A 150 19.12 26.65 17.71
C VAL A 150 19.07 27.42 19.03
N GLY A 151 17.91 27.51 19.69
CA GLY A 151 17.77 28.16 20.98
C GLY A 151 18.62 27.50 22.08
N GLN A 152 18.70 26.17 22.09
CA GLN A 152 19.52 25.42 23.05
C GLN A 152 21.02 25.63 22.83
N LEU A 153 21.47 25.81 21.57
CA LEU A 153 22.85 26.17 21.23
C LEU A 153 23.23 27.53 21.86
N PHE A 154 22.33 28.51 21.86
CA PHE A 154 22.55 29.81 22.49
C PHE A 154 22.45 29.79 24.02
N ALA A 155 21.68 28.85 24.59
CA ALA A 155 21.41 28.76 26.03
C ALA A 155 22.56 28.16 26.88
N ARG A 156 23.77 27.98 26.32
CA ARG A 156 24.94 27.33 26.99
C ARG A 156 24.58 25.99 27.65
N THR A 157 23.65 25.25 27.07
CA THR A 157 23.29 23.91 27.56
C THR A 157 24.41 22.91 27.24
N LYS A 158 24.47 21.80 28.01
CA LYS A 158 25.49 20.76 27.79
C LYS A 158 25.36 20.24 26.35
N PHE A 159 26.46 20.27 25.59
CA PHE A 159 26.51 19.88 24.18
C PHE A 159 25.84 18.52 23.89
N HIS A 160 26.01 17.54 24.78
CA HIS A 160 25.38 16.24 24.63
C HIS A 160 23.83 16.28 24.57
N LYS A 161 23.20 17.18 25.34
CA LYS A 161 21.73 17.35 25.30
C LYS A 161 21.27 17.99 23.99
N VAL A 162 22.04 18.97 23.50
CA VAL A 162 21.81 19.60 22.19
C VAL A 162 21.93 18.56 21.08
N LEU A 163 22.95 17.70 21.14
CA LEU A 163 23.18 16.64 20.16
C LEU A 163 22.03 15.62 20.15
N ILE A 164 21.53 15.19 21.32
CA ILE A 164 20.36 14.30 21.41
C ILE A 164 19.13 14.96 20.80
N LEU A 165 18.85 16.22 21.12
CA LEU A 165 17.71 16.94 20.58
C LEU A 165 17.82 17.12 19.06
N ALA A 166 19.01 17.46 18.57
CA ALA A 166 19.29 17.60 17.15
C ALA A 166 19.12 16.28 16.40
N ALA A 167 19.62 15.17 16.97
CA ALA A 167 19.43 13.83 16.41
C ALA A 167 17.95 13.44 16.38
N ALA A 168 17.19 13.73 17.44
CA ALA A 168 15.75 13.49 17.50
C ALA A 168 14.98 14.34 16.48
N ALA A 169 15.31 15.61 16.34
CA ALA A 169 14.72 16.52 15.37
C ALA A 169 15.01 16.05 13.92
N PHE A 170 16.25 15.69 13.64
CA PHE A 170 16.64 15.15 12.34
C PHE A 170 15.91 13.84 12.03
N ALA A 171 15.87 12.90 12.99
CA ALA A 171 15.16 11.63 12.82
C ALA A 171 13.66 11.85 12.56
N PHE A 172 13.03 12.78 13.29
CA PHE A 172 11.62 13.12 13.07
C PHE A 172 11.38 13.69 11.67
N VAL A 173 12.16 14.70 11.26
CA VAL A 173 12.03 15.35 9.95
C VAL A 173 12.30 14.35 8.81
N TYR A 174 13.31 13.51 8.96
CA TYR A 174 13.64 12.48 7.98
C TYR A 174 12.52 11.44 7.88
N ALA A 175 12.09 10.86 9.00
CA ALA A 175 11.08 9.82 9.02
C ALA A 175 9.73 10.29 8.46
N THR A 176 9.31 11.50 8.84
CA THR A 176 8.06 12.09 8.34
C THR A 176 8.12 12.36 6.84
N ASN A 177 9.17 13.02 6.35
CA ASN A 177 9.32 13.27 4.91
C ASN A 177 9.44 11.97 4.10
N PHE A 178 10.17 10.98 4.61
CA PHE A 178 10.24 9.65 3.99
C PHE A 178 8.86 9.01 3.88
N PHE A 179 8.06 9.04 4.95
CA PHE A 179 6.71 8.49 4.95
C PHE A 179 5.80 9.20 3.95
N PHE A 180 5.81 10.54 3.91
CA PHE A 180 5.04 11.30 2.94
C PHE A 180 5.49 11.05 1.49
N ALA A 181 6.79 10.97 1.24
CA ALA A 181 7.34 10.64 -0.07
C ALA A 181 6.89 9.25 -0.54
N MET A 182 6.89 8.26 0.36
CA MET A 182 6.38 6.92 0.08
C MET A 182 4.90 6.94 -0.28
N ILE A 183 4.06 7.65 0.47
CA ILE A 183 2.63 7.76 0.16
C ILE A 183 2.41 8.39 -1.21
N VAL A 184 3.08 9.51 -1.51
CA VAL A 184 2.99 10.18 -2.82
C VAL A 184 3.39 9.22 -3.94
N ASN A 185 4.45 8.43 -3.73
CA ASN A 185 4.90 7.46 -4.72
C ASN A 185 3.90 6.32 -4.92
N ILE A 186 3.26 5.84 -3.85
CA ILE A 186 2.19 4.83 -3.92
C ILE A 186 0.99 5.37 -4.70
N VAL A 187 0.53 6.58 -4.39
CA VAL A 187 -0.61 7.20 -5.07
C VAL A 187 -0.31 7.45 -6.55
N ARG A 188 0.90 7.93 -6.87
CA ARG A 188 1.33 8.21 -8.25
C ARG A 188 1.42 6.94 -9.09
N ASN A 189 1.92 5.84 -8.53
CA ASN A 189 2.11 4.58 -9.26
C ASN A 189 0.95 3.59 -9.07
N ARG A 190 -0.15 4.00 -8.42
CA ARG A 190 -1.29 3.13 -8.10
C ARG A 190 -1.77 2.37 -9.33
N ASP A 191 -2.00 3.07 -10.44
CA ASP A 191 -2.57 2.48 -11.64
C ASP A 191 -1.64 1.42 -12.23
N ILE A 192 -0.33 1.66 -12.23
CA ILE A 192 0.69 0.67 -12.67
C ILE A 192 0.66 -0.57 -11.78
N VAL A 193 0.58 -0.38 -10.45
CA VAL A 193 0.52 -1.50 -9.49
C VAL A 193 -0.76 -2.31 -9.71
N ILE A 194 -1.90 -1.66 -9.91
CA ILE A 194 -3.17 -2.34 -10.19
C ILE A 194 -3.09 -3.11 -11.52
N THR A 195 -2.47 -2.54 -12.56
CA THR A 195 -2.20 -3.25 -13.82
C THR A 195 -1.38 -4.52 -13.59
N GLN A 196 -0.29 -4.42 -12.82
CA GLN A 196 0.55 -5.59 -12.52
C GLN A 196 -0.21 -6.67 -11.73
N VAL A 197 -1.09 -6.27 -10.81
CA VAL A 197 -1.97 -7.21 -10.08
C VAL A 197 -2.89 -7.94 -11.04
N ALA A 198 -3.55 -7.22 -11.95
CA ALA A 198 -4.43 -7.82 -12.95
C ALA A 198 -3.70 -8.80 -13.85
N LEU A 199 -2.53 -8.40 -14.36
CA LEU A 199 -1.70 -9.25 -15.23
C LEU A 199 -1.27 -10.55 -14.53
N TRP A 200 -1.04 -10.50 -13.22
CA TRP A 200 -0.67 -11.68 -12.44
C TRP A 200 -1.88 -12.54 -12.03
N ALA A 201 -3.01 -11.92 -11.68
CA ALA A 201 -4.12 -12.61 -11.03
C ALA A 201 -5.24 -13.05 -11.98
N ASP A 202 -5.63 -12.18 -12.92
CA ASP A 202 -6.82 -12.40 -13.75
C ASP A 202 -6.49 -12.62 -15.24
N PHE A 203 -5.30 -12.21 -15.71
CA PHE A 203 -4.85 -12.48 -17.08
C PHE A 203 -4.28 -13.89 -17.20
N ASN A 204 -4.56 -14.54 -18.33
CA ASN A 204 -4.05 -15.86 -18.67
C ASN A 204 -2.89 -15.75 -19.65
N SER A 205 -1.71 -16.25 -19.26
CA SER A 205 -0.52 -16.38 -20.11
C SER A 205 -0.60 -17.58 -21.07
N ASP A 206 -1.40 -18.60 -20.74
CA ASP A 206 -1.56 -19.83 -21.52
C ASP A 206 -2.82 -19.77 -22.40
N HIS A 207 -2.94 -18.74 -23.23
CA HIS A 207 -4.12 -18.53 -24.07
C HIS A 207 -4.10 -19.38 -25.35
N LEU A 208 -5.30 -19.74 -25.82
CA LEU A 208 -5.48 -20.57 -27.03
C LEU A 208 -5.67 -19.77 -28.33
N CYS A 209 -5.53 -18.44 -28.29
CA CYS A 209 -5.71 -17.58 -29.46
C CYS A 209 -4.66 -17.87 -30.55
N THR A 210 -5.11 -18.03 -31.80
CA THR A 210 -4.25 -18.38 -32.94
C THR A 210 -3.97 -17.22 -33.90
N ASP A 211 -4.54 -16.04 -33.66
CA ASP A 211 -4.37 -14.87 -34.51
C ASP A 211 -2.93 -14.32 -34.52
N ALA A 212 -2.58 -13.58 -35.57
CA ALA A 212 -1.24 -13.00 -35.73
C ALA A 212 -0.81 -12.12 -34.54
N TRP A 213 -1.76 -11.42 -33.90
CA TRP A 213 -1.51 -10.57 -32.75
C TRP A 213 -1.11 -11.37 -31.50
N ALA A 214 -1.53 -12.63 -31.39
CA ALA A 214 -1.30 -13.47 -30.22
C ALA A 214 0.19 -13.73 -29.98
N SER A 215 1.00 -13.75 -31.04
CA SER A 215 2.47 -13.89 -30.94
C SER A 215 3.18 -12.68 -30.32
N ALA A 216 2.57 -11.50 -30.36
CA ALA A 216 3.11 -10.26 -29.80
C ALA A 216 2.54 -9.94 -28.40
N SER A 217 1.57 -10.72 -27.94
CA SER A 217 0.95 -10.61 -26.62
C SER A 217 1.56 -11.63 -25.66
N ASP A 218 1.70 -11.27 -24.38
CA ASP A 218 2.19 -12.19 -23.34
C ASP A 218 1.07 -12.82 -22.51
N SER A 219 -0.12 -12.22 -22.52
CA SER A 219 -1.23 -12.60 -21.66
C SER A 219 -2.52 -11.93 -22.10
N VAL A 220 -3.67 -12.57 -21.82
CA VAL A 220 -4.99 -12.07 -22.21
C VAL A 220 -6.00 -12.20 -21.09
N LEU A 221 -6.94 -11.26 -21.00
CA LEU A 221 -8.13 -11.36 -20.16
C LEU A 221 -9.34 -11.68 -21.03
N PHE A 222 -10.09 -12.71 -20.67
CA PHE A 222 -11.29 -13.11 -21.42
C PHE A 222 -12.48 -12.20 -21.06
N LEU A 223 -13.06 -11.55 -22.06
CA LEU A 223 -14.21 -10.66 -21.92
C LEU A 223 -15.54 -11.33 -22.32
N GLY A 224 -15.48 -12.62 -22.67
CA GLY A 224 -16.63 -13.39 -23.16
C GLY A 224 -16.73 -13.44 -24.68
N SER A 225 -17.44 -14.46 -25.18
CA SER A 225 -17.51 -14.82 -26.60
C SER A 225 -16.09 -14.92 -27.20
N ASP A 226 -15.80 -14.13 -28.22
CA ASP A 226 -14.51 -14.11 -28.92
C ASP A 226 -13.69 -12.85 -28.62
N TRP A 227 -14.04 -12.07 -27.59
CA TRP A 227 -13.32 -10.86 -27.22
C TRP A 227 -12.37 -11.10 -26.05
N VAL A 228 -11.15 -10.62 -26.20
CA VAL A 228 -10.13 -10.63 -25.15
C VAL A 228 -9.45 -9.27 -25.05
N LEU A 229 -9.01 -8.91 -23.85
CA LEU A 229 -8.12 -7.78 -23.64
C LEU A 229 -6.69 -8.32 -23.66
N ALA A 230 -5.97 -8.07 -24.75
CA ALA A 230 -4.59 -8.54 -24.93
C ALA A 230 -3.59 -7.54 -24.32
N HIS A 231 -2.60 -8.07 -23.62
CA HIS A 231 -1.49 -7.29 -23.09
C HIS A 231 -0.26 -7.37 -24.02
N TYR A 232 0.29 -6.21 -24.37
CA TYR A 232 1.47 -6.05 -25.23
C TYR A 232 2.60 -5.38 -24.43
N PRO A 233 3.56 -6.14 -23.89
CA PRO A 233 4.56 -5.62 -22.95
C PRO A 233 5.51 -4.57 -23.57
N HIS A 234 5.75 -4.66 -24.88
CA HIS A 234 6.67 -3.79 -25.61
C HIS A 234 5.98 -2.62 -26.34
N ALA A 235 4.66 -2.49 -26.22
CA ALA A 235 3.92 -1.40 -26.83
C ALA A 235 4.07 -0.08 -26.03
N ALA A 236 3.78 1.04 -26.71
CA ALA A 236 3.68 2.35 -26.07
C ALA A 236 2.64 2.31 -24.94
N PRO A 237 2.76 3.12 -23.86
CA PRO A 237 1.91 3.02 -22.66
C PRO A 237 0.39 2.98 -22.92
N GLY A 238 -0.12 3.74 -23.90
CA GLY A 238 -1.54 3.75 -24.27
C GLY A 238 -1.98 2.59 -25.19
N GLU A 239 -1.05 1.72 -25.58
CA GLU A 239 -1.27 0.61 -26.50
C GLU A 239 -1.00 -0.76 -25.87
N ARG A 240 -0.62 -0.78 -24.58
CA ARG A 240 -0.29 -2.01 -23.87
C ARG A 240 -1.48 -2.91 -23.60
N LEU A 241 -2.70 -2.38 -23.61
CA LEU A 241 -3.93 -3.14 -23.40
C LEU A 241 -4.87 -2.79 -24.53
N LYS A 242 -5.22 -3.77 -25.37
CA LYS A 242 -6.17 -3.56 -26.47
C LYS A 242 -7.21 -4.67 -26.52
N PRO A 243 -8.50 -4.33 -26.66
CA PRO A 243 -9.52 -5.32 -26.94
C PRO A 243 -9.30 -5.84 -28.36
N VAL A 244 -9.21 -7.15 -28.50
CA VAL A 244 -9.02 -7.85 -29.78
C VAL A 244 -9.91 -9.07 -29.84
N HIS A 245 -10.21 -9.50 -31.07
CA HIS A 245 -10.88 -10.77 -31.29
C HIS A 245 -9.87 -11.92 -31.20
N CYS A 246 -10.23 -12.96 -30.46
CA CYS A 246 -9.49 -14.20 -30.32
C CYS A 246 -10.20 -15.30 -31.10
N ASN A 247 -9.50 -15.85 -32.08
CA ASN A 247 -9.88 -17.07 -32.76
C ASN A 247 -9.39 -18.26 -31.95
N PHE A 248 -10.33 -19.01 -31.38
CA PHE A 248 -10.06 -20.21 -30.57
C PHE A 248 -9.81 -21.48 -31.39
N SER A 249 -9.63 -21.37 -32.72
CA SER A 249 -9.40 -22.51 -33.60
C SER A 249 -8.01 -23.14 -33.39
N ARG A 250 -7.82 -23.81 -32.25
CA ARG A 250 -6.99 -25.00 -32.19
C ARG A 250 -7.87 -26.17 -32.59
N SER A 251 -7.64 -26.66 -33.81
CA SER A 251 -7.97 -28.03 -34.18
C SER A 251 -7.37 -28.97 -33.14
N LEU A 252 -8.22 -29.64 -32.36
CA LEU A 252 -7.87 -30.89 -31.69
C LEU A 252 -7.55 -31.95 -32.75
#